data_AF-A0AAV7KGZ2-F1
#
_entry.id   AF-A0AAV7KGZ2-F1
#
_cell.length_a   1.000
_cell.length_b   1.000
_cell.length_c   1.000
_cell.angle_alpha   90.00
_cell.angle_beta   90.00
_cell.angle_gamma   90.00
#
_symmetry.space_group_name_H-M   'P 1'
#
loop_
_entity.id
_entity.type
_entity.pdbx_description
1 polymer ?
#
loop_
_entity_poly.entity_id
_entity_poly.type
_entity_poly.pdbx_seq_one_letter_code
_entity_poly.pdbx_strand_id
1 'polypeptide(L)'
;MRSKCGANMSEGVSKAHEGRGWRCPVKGCKKFASLRVGSFFEGSNIPLTQLVELLYIWVELQSTDFLTLNLKLSPNTITDWKNFLRDTLCGEVPL
;
A
#
# COMPACT_ATOMS: atom_id res chain seq x y z
N MET A 1 2.87 16.49 4.36
CA MET A 1 2.04 16.56 3.14
C MET A 1 1.31 17.90 3.08
N ARG A 2 1.46 18.66 1.98
CA ARG A 2 0.68 19.89 1.74
C ARG A 2 -0.48 19.57 0.79
N SER A 3 -1.66 20.05 1.13
CA SER A 3 -2.83 19.97 0.24
C SER A 3 -2.69 20.95 -0.94
N LYS A 4 -3.48 20.77 -2.01
CA LYS A 4 -3.51 21.71 -3.16
C LYS A 4 -3.88 23.14 -2.73
N CYS A 5 -4.58 23.30 -1.61
CA CYS A 5 -4.93 24.60 -1.03
C CYS A 5 -3.90 25.11 -0.01
N GLY A 6 -2.70 24.53 0.05
CA GLY A 6 -1.58 25.00 0.87
C GLY A 6 -1.69 24.68 2.38
N ALA A 7 -2.87 24.29 2.86
CA ALA A 7 -3.10 23.95 4.26
C ALA A 7 -2.37 22.66 4.66
N ASN A 8 -1.86 22.66 5.89
CA ASN A 8 -1.38 21.47 6.57
C ASN A 8 -2.55 20.51 6.79
N MET A 9 -2.30 19.23 6.51
CA MET A 9 -3.31 18.19 6.68
C MET A 9 -3.24 17.64 8.11
N SER A 10 -4.37 17.23 8.65
CA SER A 10 -4.49 16.59 9.97
C SER A 10 -4.80 15.10 9.82
N GLU A 11 -4.37 14.29 10.78
CA GLU A 11 -4.72 12.87 10.81
C GLU A 11 -6.24 12.69 11.00
N GLY A 12 -6.80 11.67 10.36
CA GLY A 12 -8.19 11.28 10.51
C GLY A 12 -8.48 9.92 9.88
N VAL A 13 -9.70 9.44 10.10
CA VAL A 13 -10.19 8.18 9.52
C VAL A 13 -11.04 8.47 8.29
N SER A 14 -10.81 7.74 7.20
CA SER A 14 -11.66 7.76 6.01
C SER A 14 -12.35 6.42 5.83
N LYS A 15 -13.69 6.43 5.82
CA LYS A 15 -14.48 5.26 5.44
C LYS A 15 -14.28 4.89 3.97
N ALA A 16 -14.13 5.88 3.09
CA ALA A 16 -13.99 5.68 1.65
C ALA A 16 -12.63 5.10 1.24
N HIS A 17 -11.62 5.21 2.10
CA HIS A 17 -10.27 4.71 1.84
C HIS A 17 -9.85 3.66 2.88
N GLU A 18 -10.84 3.09 3.59
CA GLU A 18 -10.69 1.98 4.54
C GLU A 18 -9.46 2.11 5.45
N GLY A 19 -9.28 3.29 6.07
CA GLY A 19 -8.10 3.49 6.89
C GLY A 19 -7.87 4.88 7.44
N ARG A 20 -6.77 4.98 8.18
CA ARG A 20 -6.20 6.23 8.67
C ARG A 20 -5.41 6.92 7.56
N GLY A 21 -5.38 8.24 7.62
CA GLY A 21 -4.58 9.06 6.73
C GLY A 21 -4.70 10.52 7.09
N TRP A 22 -4.16 11.37 6.22
CA TRP A 22 -4.21 12.81 6.37
C TRP A 22 -5.35 13.38 5.55
N ARG A 23 -6.17 14.23 6.16
CA ARG A 23 -7.26 14.96 5.51
C ARG A 23 -6.98 16.46 5.53
N CYS A 24 -7.32 17.14 4.44
CA CYS A 24 -7.30 18.59 4.44
C CYS A 24 -8.44 19.14 5.32
N PRO A 25 -8.17 20.04 6.27
CA PRO A 25 -9.20 20.60 7.15
C PRO A 25 -10.07 21.67 6.46
N VAL A 26 -9.63 22.20 5.31
CA VAL A 26 -10.34 23.28 4.59
C VAL A 26 -11.67 22.76 4.06
N LYS A 27 -12.79 23.40 4.46
CA LYS A 27 -14.13 23.08 3.95
C LYS A 27 -14.15 23.20 2.43
N GLY A 28 -14.68 22.17 1.76
CA GLY A 28 -14.67 22.06 0.29
C GLY A 28 -13.42 21.39 -0.29
N CYS A 29 -12.29 21.36 0.43
CA CYS A 29 -11.12 20.58 0.01
C CYS A 29 -11.30 19.11 0.42
N LYS A 30 -11.74 18.27 -0.53
CA LYS A 30 -11.96 16.83 -0.31
C LYS A 30 -10.68 15.97 -0.38
N LYS A 31 -9.49 16.59 -0.27
CA LYS A 31 -8.24 15.84 -0.36
C LYS A 31 -8.03 14.96 0.87
N PHE A 32 -7.73 13.70 0.60
CA PHE A 32 -7.29 12.70 1.55
C PHE A 32 -6.01 12.05 1.01
N ALA A 33 -5.06 11.78 1.89
CA ALA A 33 -3.88 11.00 1.58
C ALA A 33 -3.82 9.84 2.57
N SER A 34 -3.90 8.61 2.07
CA SER A 34 -3.72 7.42 2.89
C SER A 34 -2.23 7.23 3.23
N LEU A 35 -1.94 6.31 4.16
CA LEU A 35 -0.58 5.86 4.44
C LEU A 35 0.16 5.31 3.22
N ARG A 36 -0.55 4.96 2.14
CA ARG A 36 0.02 4.35 0.94
C ARG A 36 0.61 5.37 -0.03
N VAL A 37 0.16 6.62 0.03
CA VAL A 37 0.57 7.66 -0.93
C VAL A 37 2.07 7.93 -0.81
N GLY A 38 2.79 7.85 -1.93
CA GLY A 38 4.23 8.02 -2.00
C GLY A 38 5.03 6.82 -1.50
N SER A 39 4.39 5.67 -1.31
CA SER A 39 5.05 4.42 -0.91
C SER A 39 4.93 3.37 -2.01
N PHE A 40 5.67 2.27 -1.87
CA PHE A 40 5.53 1.09 -2.72
C PHE A 40 4.13 0.44 -2.69
N PHE A 41 3.29 0.77 -1.69
CA PHE A 41 1.91 0.28 -1.60
C PHE A 41 0.89 1.16 -2.37
N GLU A 42 1.35 2.26 -2.99
CA GLU A 42 0.47 3.18 -3.70
C GLU A 42 -0.28 2.48 -4.84
N GLY A 43 -1.57 2.78 -5.00
CA GLY A 43 -2.42 2.18 -6.05
C GLY A 43 -2.90 0.76 -5.78
N SER A 44 -2.38 0.06 -4.76
CA SER A 44 -2.88 -1.27 -4.40
C SER A 44 -4.28 -1.23 -3.78
N ASN A 45 -5.13 -2.19 -4.16
CA ASN A 45 -6.44 -2.43 -3.54
C ASN A 45 -6.41 -3.50 -2.42
N ILE A 46 -5.25 -4.13 -2.17
CA ILE A 46 -5.11 -5.15 -1.13
C ILE A 46 -5.02 -4.46 0.24
N PRO A 47 -5.66 -4.95 1.32
CA PRO A 47 -5.50 -4.39 2.66
C PRO A 47 -4.03 -4.24 3.06
N LEU A 48 -3.66 -3.13 3.71
CA LEU A 48 -2.27 -2.82 4.03
C LEU A 48 -1.65 -3.89 4.94
N THR A 49 -2.44 -4.46 5.86
CA THR A 49 -2.01 -5.56 6.72
C THR A 49 -1.63 -6.80 5.92
N GLN A 50 -2.44 -7.20 4.94
CA GLN A 50 -2.13 -8.33 4.05
C GLN A 50 -0.91 -8.05 3.18
N LEU A 51 -0.69 -6.80 2.76
CA LEU A 51 0.52 -6.44 2.01
C LEU A 51 1.78 -6.56 2.87
N VAL A 52 1.71 -6.19 4.16
CA VAL A 52 2.81 -6.37 5.11
C VAL A 52 3.06 -7.86 5.41
N GLU A 53 2.01 -8.66 5.56
CA GLU A 53 2.13 -10.12 5.71
C GLU A 53 2.73 -10.77 4.45
N LEU A 54 2.31 -10.33 3.26
CA LEU A 54 2.87 -10.80 1.99
C LEU A 54 4.37 -10.56 1.93
N LEU A 55 4.82 -9.35 2.28
CA LEU A 55 6.25 -9.02 2.36
C LEU A 55 7.00 -9.94 3.32
N TYR A 56 6.47 -10.10 4.54
CA TYR A 56 7.08 -10.93 5.57
C TYR A 56 7.26 -12.38 5.07
N ILE A 57 6.20 -12.97 4.54
CA ILE A 57 6.22 -14.36 4.02
C ILE A 57 7.09 -14.47 2.76
N TRP A 58 7.11 -13.45 1.90
CA TRP A 58 7.92 -13.44 0.68
C TRP A 58 9.42 -13.48 0.98
N VAL A 59 9.88 -12.76 2.01
CA VAL A 59 11.28 -12.78 2.47
C VAL A 59 11.69 -14.17 2.95
N GLU A 60 10.76 -14.96 3.49
CA GLU A 60 10.98 -16.37 3.85
C GLU A 60 11.01 -17.33 2.64
N LEU A 61 10.99 -16.81 1.40
CA LEU A 61 11.09 -17.55 0.14
C LEU A 61 9.98 -18.62 -0.04
N GLN A 62 8.79 -18.37 0.52
CA GLN A 62 7.67 -19.31 0.45
C GLN A 62 7.06 -19.44 -0.95
N SER A 63 6.41 -20.58 -1.18
CA SER A 63 5.74 -20.88 -2.45
C SER A 63 4.52 -19.98 -2.70
N THR A 64 4.15 -19.81 -3.96
CA THR A 64 2.95 -19.05 -4.34
C THR A 64 1.69 -19.70 -3.77
N ASP A 65 1.64 -21.02 -3.67
CA ASP A 65 0.51 -21.76 -3.10
C ASP A 65 0.37 -21.48 -1.59
N PHE A 66 1.49 -21.44 -0.87
CA PHE A 66 1.50 -21.11 0.55
C PHE A 66 0.96 -19.69 0.79
N LEU A 67 1.41 -18.72 0.01
CA LEU A 67 0.94 -17.33 0.07
C LEU A 67 -0.55 -17.20 -0.29
N THR A 68 -0.99 -17.90 -1.34
CA THR A 68 -2.39 -17.93 -1.78
C THR A 68 -3.30 -18.46 -0.67
N LEU A 69 -2.89 -19.55 -0.02
CA LEU A 69 -3.65 -20.17 1.07
C LEU A 69 -3.73 -19.26 2.30
N ASN A 70 -2.60 -18.68 2.73
CA ASN A 70 -2.54 -17.88 3.95
C ASN A 70 -3.20 -16.50 3.80
N LEU A 71 -2.98 -15.83 2.66
CA LEU A 71 -3.49 -14.46 2.44
C LEU A 71 -4.86 -14.41 1.78
N LYS A 72 -5.37 -15.55 1.31
CA LYS A 72 -6.65 -15.66 0.56
C LYS A 72 -6.70 -14.73 -0.67
N LEU A 73 -5.54 -14.49 -1.27
CA LEU A 73 -5.38 -13.73 -2.50
C LEU A 73 -5.36 -14.68 -3.69
N SER A 74 -5.69 -14.18 -4.89
CA SER A 74 -5.60 -15.02 -6.08
C SER A 74 -4.14 -15.35 -6.42
N PRO A 75 -3.85 -16.53 -7.01
CA PRO A 75 -2.48 -16.88 -7.43
C PRO A 75 -1.86 -15.86 -8.39
N ASN A 76 -2.69 -15.26 -9.26
CA ASN A 76 -2.27 -14.20 -10.18
C ASN A 76 -1.83 -12.97 -9.39
N THR A 77 -2.65 -12.52 -8.43
CA THR A 77 -2.31 -11.40 -7.54
C THR A 77 -1.01 -11.65 -6.79
N ILE A 78 -0.82 -12.85 -6.22
CA ILE A 78 0.44 -13.20 -5.54
C ILE A 78 1.62 -13.15 -6.51
N THR A 79 1.48 -13.71 -7.71
CA THR A 79 2.54 -13.73 -8.72
C THR A 79 2.93 -12.31 -9.15
N ASP A 80 1.94 -11.44 -9.40
CA ASP A 80 2.16 -10.04 -9.73
C ASP A 80 2.92 -9.31 -8.62
N TRP A 81 2.49 -9.50 -7.36
CA TRP A 81 3.18 -8.93 -6.21
C TRP A 81 4.60 -9.47 -6.04
N LYS A 82 4.83 -10.78 -6.23
CA LYS A 82 6.18 -11.37 -6.15
C LYS A 82 7.11 -10.78 -7.22
N ASN A 83 6.62 -10.61 -8.45
CA ASN A 83 7.38 -9.99 -9.52
C ASN A 83 7.68 -8.52 -9.19
N PHE A 84 6.66 -7.74 -8.78
CA PHE A 84 6.82 -6.36 -8.37
C PHE A 84 7.84 -6.19 -7.24
N LEU A 85 7.78 -7.04 -6.21
CA LEU A 85 8.73 -7.01 -5.09
C LEU A 85 10.14 -7.33 -5.52
N ARG A 86 10.33 -8.36 -6.37
CA ARG A 86 11.63 -8.68 -6.93
C ARG A 86 12.19 -7.49 -7.74
N ASP A 87 11.37 -6.86 -8.57
CA ASP A 87 11.81 -5.77 -9.43
C ASP A 87 12.11 -4.50 -8.63
N THR A 88 11.36 -4.23 -7.56
CA THR A 88 11.50 -3.01 -6.73
C THR A 88 12.59 -3.13 -5.66
N LEU A 89 12.76 -4.32 -5.06
CA LEU A 89 13.66 -4.54 -3.92
C LEU A 89 14.96 -5.25 -4.30
N CYS A 90 14.95 -6.05 -5.38
CA CYS A 90 16.13 -6.77 -5.86
C CYS A 90 16.62 -6.26 -7.23
N GLY A 91 15.77 -5.57 -7.98
CA GLY A 91 16.17 -4.82 -9.18
C GLY A 91 16.85 -3.51 -8.78
N GLU A 92 17.94 -3.20 -9.49
CA GLU A 92 18.90 -2.11 -9.25
C GLU A 92 18.28 -0.82 -8.69
N VAL A 93 18.73 -0.43 -7.49
CA VAL A 93 18.61 0.94 -7.00
C VAL A 93 19.69 1.76 -7.73
N PRO A 94 19.36 2.72 -8.61
CA PRO A 94 20.35 3.68 -9.03
C PRO A 94 20.66 4.54 -7.81
N LEU A 95 21.89 4.43 -7.31
CA LEU A 95 22.49 5.35 -6.34
C LEU A 95 22.52 6.78 -6.92
#